data_AF-A0A1H3SXN7-F1
#
_entry.id   AF-A0A1H3SXN7-F1
#
_cell.length_a   1.000
_cell.length_b   1.000
_cell.length_c   1.000
_cell.angle_alpha   90.00
_cell.angle_beta   90.00
_cell.angle_gamma   90.00
#
_symmetry.space_group_name_H-M   'P 1'
#
loop_
_entity.id
_entity.type
_entity.pdbx_description
1 polymer ?
#
loop_
_entity_poly.entity_id
_entity_poly.type
_entity_poly.pdbx_seq_one_letter_code
_entity_poly.pdbx_strand_id
1 'polypeptide(L)'
;MPELTRPQRRPARKRTGNRPAVVLVSELESHLELVCRLGEVGRYEPDLGRLQREDCVFDVDVSGDVLTEYKEAETAQFAQLLGQFHAVLLGYDEGAEARTLLRDLLPGLEGILDAGGSKLLGYEEVLIRFHDDPAWDLGT
;
A
#
# COMPACT_ATOMS: atom_id res chain seq x y z
N MET A 1 9.68 -6.77 -41.30
CA MET A 1 9.31 -5.83 -40.23
C MET A 1 8.45 -6.62 -39.24
N PRO A 2 9.03 -7.19 -38.17
CA PRO A 2 8.25 -7.92 -37.18
C PRO A 2 7.49 -6.94 -36.29
N GLU A 3 6.20 -7.19 -36.11
CA GLU A 3 5.31 -6.43 -35.24
C GLU A 3 5.79 -6.50 -33.79
N LEU A 4 6.10 -5.33 -33.22
CA LEU A 4 6.30 -5.15 -31.79
C LEU A 4 5.01 -5.55 -31.08
N THR A 5 4.99 -6.77 -30.54
CA THR A 5 3.93 -7.25 -29.67
C THR A 5 3.88 -6.33 -28.46
N ARG A 6 2.88 -5.43 -28.42
CA ARG A 6 2.58 -4.64 -27.21
C ARG A 6 2.35 -5.63 -26.07
N PRO A 7 2.99 -5.45 -24.89
CA PRO A 7 2.67 -6.28 -23.74
C PRO A 7 1.17 -6.14 -23.48
N GLN A 8 0.47 -7.28 -23.54
CA GLN A 8 -0.93 -7.33 -23.18
C GLN A 8 -1.05 -6.85 -21.74
N ARG A 9 -1.62 -5.66 -21.55
CA ARG A 9 -2.11 -5.22 -20.25
C ARG A 9 -3.05 -6.30 -19.77
N ARG A 10 -2.61 -7.11 -18.79
CA ARG A 10 -3.48 -8.05 -18.12
C ARG A 10 -4.64 -7.22 -17.57
N PRO A 11 -5.90 -7.61 -17.78
CA PRO A 11 -7.01 -6.92 -17.15
C PRO A 11 -6.75 -6.96 -15.64
N ALA A 12 -6.81 -5.78 -14.99
CA ALA A 12 -6.82 -5.67 -13.55
C ALA A 12 -7.77 -6.74 -13.03
N ARG A 13 -7.21 -7.73 -12.31
CA ARG A 13 -8.04 -8.74 -11.66
C ARG A 13 -8.96 -7.94 -10.76
N LYS A 14 -10.27 -7.92 -11.06
CA LYS A 14 -11.28 -7.61 -10.05
C LYS A 14 -10.88 -8.42 -8.83
N ARG A 15 -10.38 -7.78 -7.77
CA ARG A 15 -10.09 -8.46 -6.51
C ARG A 15 -11.44 -8.89 -5.93
N THR A 16 -11.90 -10.06 -6.37
CA THR A 16 -12.81 -10.90 -5.60
C THR A 16 -12.04 -11.36 -4.38
N GLY A 17 -12.20 -10.67 -3.25
CA GLY A 17 -11.60 -11.05 -1.98
C GLY A 17 -12.03 -10.11 -0.86
N ASN A 18 -12.81 -10.61 0.08
CA ASN A 18 -13.34 -9.92 1.26
C ASN A 18 -12.25 -9.63 2.32
N ARG A 19 -11.00 -9.41 1.89
CA ARG A 19 -9.83 -9.19 2.77
C ARG A 19 -9.67 -7.69 3.04
N PRO A 20 -9.44 -7.29 4.30
CA PRO A 20 -9.11 -5.90 4.61
C PRO A 20 -7.79 -5.51 3.93
N ALA A 21 -7.69 -4.23 3.57
CA ALA A 21 -6.52 -3.69 2.90
C ALA A 21 -6.36 -2.20 3.20
N VAL A 22 -5.11 -1.74 3.16
CA VAL A 22 -4.74 -0.33 3.20
C VAL A 22 -4.03 0.06 1.91
N VAL A 23 -4.14 1.32 1.53
CA VAL A 23 -3.42 1.92 0.41
C VAL A 23 -2.40 2.91 0.95
N LEU A 24 -1.15 2.69 0.58
CA LEU A 24 0.00 3.47 0.97
C LEU A 24 0.36 4.37 -0.21
N VAL A 25 0.10 5.67 -0.09
CA VAL A 25 0.36 6.67 -1.11
C VAL A 25 1.58 7.51 -0.72
N SER A 26 2.56 7.63 -1.60
CA SER A 26 3.79 8.37 -1.33
C SER A 26 4.34 9.02 -2.59
N GLU A 27 5.18 10.03 -2.42
CA GLU A 27 6.00 10.56 -3.51
C GLU A 27 7.04 9.54 -3.99
N LEU A 28 7.71 9.82 -5.11
CA LEU A 28 8.60 8.85 -5.76
C LEU A 28 9.73 8.32 -4.85
N GLU A 29 10.43 9.19 -4.10
CA GLU A 29 11.56 8.77 -3.27
C GLU A 29 11.10 7.85 -2.14
N SER A 30 10.08 8.28 -1.38
CA SER A 30 9.48 7.48 -0.32
C SER A 30 8.84 6.18 -0.84
N HIS A 31 8.27 6.19 -2.05
CA HIS A 31 7.70 5.00 -2.67
C HIS A 31 8.78 3.96 -3.02
N LEU A 32 9.88 4.38 -3.62
CA LEU A 32 10.98 3.48 -3.96
C LEU A 32 11.59 2.86 -2.70
N GLU A 33 11.82 3.66 -1.67
CA GLU A 33 12.31 3.19 -0.38
C GLU A 33 11.32 2.22 0.28
N LEU A 34 10.01 2.51 0.23
CA LEU A 34 8.98 1.60 0.73
C LEU A 34 9.02 0.24 0.04
N VAL A 35 9.16 0.23 -1.29
CA VAL A 35 9.27 -1.01 -2.08
C VAL A 35 10.55 -1.77 -1.76
N CYS A 36 11.67 -1.07 -1.56
CA CYS A 36 12.92 -1.68 -1.10
C CYS A 36 12.74 -2.37 0.26
N ARG A 37 12.12 -1.69 1.23
CA ARG A 37 11.90 -2.23 2.59
C ARG A 37 11.00 -3.45 2.63
N LEU A 38 10.06 -3.61 1.69
CA LEU A 38 9.27 -4.85 1.59
C LEU A 38 10.16 -6.09 1.47
N GLY A 39 11.30 -5.99 0.76
CA GLY A 39 12.28 -7.06 0.65
C GLY A 39 13.17 -7.25 1.89
N GLU A 40 13.24 -6.25 2.78
CA GLU A 40 14.02 -6.31 4.01
C GLU A 40 13.23 -6.89 5.18
N VAL A 41 11.93 -6.59 5.25
CA VAL A 41 11.04 -7.03 6.34
C VAL A 41 10.51 -8.46 6.16
N GLY A 42 10.73 -9.07 4.99
CA GLY A 42 10.29 -10.43 4.70
C GLY A 42 10.66 -10.90 3.30
N ARG A 43 10.11 -12.06 2.90
CA ARG A 43 10.29 -12.61 1.56
C ARG A 43 9.24 -12.02 0.63
N TYR A 44 9.62 -10.96 -0.09
CA TYR A 44 8.77 -10.33 -1.11
C TYR A 44 8.91 -11.02 -2.47
N GLU A 45 7.79 -11.46 -3.04
CA GLU A 45 7.67 -12.11 -4.34
C GLU A 45 6.85 -11.20 -5.29
N PRO A 46 7.49 -10.24 -5.98
CA PRO A 46 6.78 -9.21 -6.76
C PRO A 46 5.93 -9.78 -7.90
N ASP A 47 6.39 -10.86 -8.54
CA ASP A 47 5.65 -11.54 -9.63
C ASP A 47 4.32 -12.15 -9.16
N LEU A 48 4.21 -12.44 -7.85
CA LEU A 48 3.01 -12.98 -7.22
C LEU A 48 2.21 -11.91 -6.48
N GLY A 49 2.76 -10.70 -6.33
CA GLY A 49 2.19 -9.66 -5.48
C GLY A 49 2.03 -10.13 -4.04
N ARG A 50 3.05 -10.80 -3.48
CA ARG A 50 2.97 -11.45 -2.17
C ARG A 50 4.18 -11.13 -1.31
N LEU A 51 3.95 -10.80 -0.05
CA LEU A 51 4.99 -10.71 0.98
C LEU A 51 4.73 -11.77 2.04
N GLN A 52 5.72 -12.63 2.30
CA GLN A 52 5.69 -13.56 3.43
C GLN A 52 6.60 -13.04 4.54
N ARG A 53 6.07 -12.92 5.75
CA ARG A 53 6.81 -12.51 6.94
C ARG A 53 6.37 -13.40 8.09
N GLU A 54 7.31 -14.19 8.61
CA GLU A 54 7.00 -15.22 9.63
C GLU A 54 5.87 -16.14 9.16
N ASP A 55 4.81 -16.29 9.96
CA ASP A 55 3.62 -17.08 9.63
C ASP A 55 2.54 -16.26 8.89
N CYS A 56 2.79 -14.97 8.64
CA CYS A 56 1.85 -14.03 8.03
C CYS A 56 2.08 -13.90 6.52
N VAL A 57 1.00 -13.64 5.79
CA VAL A 57 1.01 -13.46 4.34
C VAL A 57 0.24 -12.21 3.96
N PHE A 58 0.90 -11.33 3.23
CA PHE A 58 0.33 -10.07 2.76
C PHE A 58 0.19 -10.08 1.23
N ASP A 59 -0.92 -9.55 0.74
CA ASP A 59 -1.14 -9.31 -0.68
C ASP A 59 -0.65 -7.90 -1.03
N VAL A 60 0.41 -7.78 -1.82
CA VAL A 60 1.06 -6.51 -2.14
C VAL A 60 0.92 -6.21 -3.62
N ASP A 61 0.43 -5.02 -3.97
CA ASP A 61 0.41 -4.53 -5.34
C ASP A 61 1.08 -3.16 -5.43
N VAL A 62 2.23 -3.11 -6.12
CA VAL A 62 3.05 -1.91 -6.35
C VAL A 62 2.83 -1.30 -7.74
N SER A 63 1.94 -1.88 -8.56
CA SER A 63 1.69 -1.41 -9.93
C SER A 63 1.00 -0.04 -9.98
N GLY A 64 0.33 0.34 -8.88
CA GLY A 64 -0.54 1.51 -8.82
C GLY A 64 -1.92 1.30 -9.43
N ASP A 65 -2.27 0.09 -9.89
CA ASP A 65 -3.60 -0.20 -10.48
C ASP A 65 -4.75 0.08 -9.50
N VAL A 66 -4.50 -0.01 -8.19
CA VAL A 66 -5.45 0.37 -7.14
C VAL A 66 -5.98 1.80 -7.29
N LEU A 67 -5.19 2.72 -7.86
CA LEU A 67 -5.61 4.11 -8.07
C LEU A 67 -6.77 4.23 -9.07
N THR A 68 -7.00 3.22 -9.91
CA THR A 68 -8.15 3.19 -10.83
C THR A 68 -9.49 3.00 -10.12
N GLU A 69 -9.46 2.58 -8.85
CA GLU A 69 -10.66 2.41 -8.01
C GLU A 69 -11.08 3.70 -7.30
N TYR A 70 -10.19 4.71 -7.27
CA TYR A 70 -10.44 6.01 -6.64
C TYR A 70 -11.16 6.96 -7.58
N LYS A 71 -12.00 7.83 -7.01
CA LYS A 71 -12.60 8.94 -7.73
C LYS A 71 -11.56 10.02 -8.02
N GLU A 72 -11.82 10.82 -9.06
CA GLU A 72 -10.97 11.95 -9.43
C GLU A 72 -10.77 12.95 -8.27
N ALA A 73 -11.81 13.20 -7.47
CA ALA A 73 -11.70 14.08 -6.32
C ALA A 73 -10.75 13.55 -5.22
N GLU A 74 -10.69 12.24 -5.03
CA GLU A 74 -9.82 11.60 -4.03
C GLU A 74 -8.37 11.60 -4.52
N THR A 75 -8.14 11.25 -5.78
CA THR A 75 -6.80 11.34 -6.39
C THR A 75 -6.28 12.78 -6.49
N ALA A 76 -7.18 13.76 -6.70
CA ALA A 76 -6.82 15.18 -6.63
C ALA A 76 -6.39 15.61 -5.22
N GLN A 77 -6.96 15.01 -4.18
CA GLN A 77 -6.53 15.27 -2.80
C GLN A 77 -5.12 14.73 -2.55
N PHE A 78 -4.79 13.53 -3.04
CA PHE A 78 -3.42 13.00 -2.99
C PHE A 78 -2.45 13.92 -3.74
N ALA A 79 -2.83 14.38 -4.94
CA ALA A 79 -2.01 15.30 -5.73
C ALA A 79 -1.75 16.63 -5.03
N GLN A 80 -2.74 17.18 -4.31
CA GLN A 80 -2.59 18.42 -3.56
C GLN A 80 -1.63 18.28 -2.37
N LEU A 81 -1.59 17.10 -1.74
CA LEU A 81 -0.77 16.85 -0.56
C LEU A 81 0.66 16.42 -0.90
N LEU A 82 0.83 15.62 -1.96
CA LEU A 82 2.11 14.96 -2.29
C LEU A 82 2.67 15.37 -3.66
N GLY A 83 1.94 16.15 -4.46
CA GLY A 83 2.32 16.44 -5.85
C GLY A 83 2.19 15.19 -6.73
N GLN A 84 3.30 14.71 -7.27
CA GLN A 84 3.32 13.46 -8.02
C GLN A 84 3.44 12.28 -7.05
N PHE A 85 2.50 11.35 -7.12
CA PHE A 85 2.41 10.25 -6.16
C PHE A 85 2.32 8.88 -6.84
N HIS A 86 2.61 7.85 -6.04
CA HIS A 86 2.49 6.44 -6.36
C HIS A 86 1.77 5.74 -5.22
N ALA A 87 1.21 4.56 -5.47
CA ALA A 87 0.45 3.82 -4.48
C ALA A 87 0.89 2.36 -4.39
N VAL A 88 0.89 1.84 -3.17
CA VAL A 88 1.02 0.41 -2.87
C VAL A 88 -0.25 -0.04 -2.14
N LEU A 89 -0.92 -1.06 -2.66
CA LEU A 89 -2.01 -1.73 -1.97
C LEU A 89 -1.44 -2.86 -1.11
N LEU A 90 -1.82 -2.89 0.16
CA LEU A 90 -1.40 -3.90 1.13
C LEU A 90 -2.65 -4.56 1.73
N GLY A 91 -2.95 -5.78 1.28
CA GLY A 91 -3.98 -6.65 1.85
C GLY A 91 -3.42 -7.54 2.94
N TYR A 92 -4.22 -7.81 3.96
CA TYR A 92 -3.85 -8.61 5.13
C TYR A 92 -5.02 -9.46 5.61
N ASP A 93 -4.73 -10.48 6.42
CA ASP A 93 -5.76 -11.26 7.12
C ASP A 93 -6.16 -10.60 8.44
N GLU A 94 -5.17 -10.23 9.25
CA GLU A 94 -5.37 -9.73 10.61
C GLU A 94 -4.79 -8.32 10.78
N GLY A 95 -5.57 -7.42 11.39
CA GLY A 95 -5.14 -6.04 11.59
C GLY A 95 -3.87 -5.92 12.45
N ALA A 96 -3.67 -6.81 13.42
CA ALA A 96 -2.47 -6.83 14.25
C ALA A 96 -1.17 -7.09 13.46
N GLU A 97 -1.25 -7.99 12.46
CA GLU A 97 -0.13 -8.31 11.59
C GLU A 97 0.20 -7.12 10.68
N ALA A 98 -0.84 -6.48 10.12
CA ALA A 98 -0.70 -5.27 9.32
C ALA A 98 -0.07 -4.12 10.12
N ARG A 99 -0.52 -3.88 11.36
CA ARG A 99 0.08 -2.87 12.25
C ARG A 99 1.55 -3.13 12.50
N THR A 100 1.93 -4.38 12.75
CA THR A 100 3.32 -4.74 12.99
C THR A 100 4.16 -4.49 11.74
N LEU A 101 3.68 -4.90 10.57
CA LEU A 101 4.35 -4.64 9.30
C LEU A 101 4.50 -3.14 9.02
N LEU A 102 3.45 -2.34 9.21
CA LEU A 102 3.49 -0.90 8.98
C LEU A 102 4.45 -0.17 9.93
N ARG A 103 4.60 -0.65 11.17
CA ARG A 103 5.60 -0.10 12.12
C ARG A 103 7.04 -0.30 11.64
N ASP A 104 7.30 -1.34 10.86
CA ASP A 104 8.63 -1.60 10.31
C ASP A 104 8.84 -0.88 8.96
N LEU A 105 7.78 -0.72 8.16
CA LEU A 105 7.88 -0.09 6.84
C LEU A 105 7.95 1.44 6.90
N LEU A 106 7.05 2.07 7.67
CA LEU A 106 6.79 3.52 7.58
C LEU A 106 7.80 4.46 8.25
N PRO A 107 8.62 4.08 9.25
CA PRO A 107 9.49 5.04 9.95
C PRO A 107 10.41 5.84 9.01
N GLY A 108 10.32 7.17 9.08
CA GLY A 108 11.12 8.08 8.27
C GLY A 108 10.68 8.21 6.81
N LEU A 109 9.55 7.62 6.41
CA LEU A 109 8.94 7.81 5.10
C LEU A 109 7.87 8.90 5.13
N GLU A 110 7.72 9.62 4.02
CA GLU A 110 6.66 10.60 3.83
C GLU A 110 5.56 10.03 2.93
N GLY A 111 4.32 10.18 3.37
CA GLY A 111 3.18 9.67 2.63
C GLY A 111 1.89 9.64 3.44
N ILE A 112 0.86 9.11 2.81
CA ILE A 112 -0.51 9.02 3.29
C ILE A 112 -0.92 7.55 3.28
N LEU A 113 -1.53 7.12 4.37
CA LEU A 113 -2.26 5.87 4.47
C LEU A 113 -3.76 6.15 4.32
N ASP A 114 -4.39 5.41 3.42
CA ASP A 114 -5.83 5.28 3.33
C ASP A 114 -6.24 3.86 3.72
N ALA A 115 -7.17 3.75 4.64
CA ALA A 115 -7.65 2.49 5.19
C ALA A 115 -9.12 2.19 4.78
N GLY A 116 -9.61 2.83 3.72
CA GLY A 116 -11.00 2.68 3.26
C GLY A 116 -12.01 3.49 4.08
N GLY A 117 -11.54 4.47 4.86
CA GLY A 117 -12.35 5.34 5.70
C GLY A 117 -12.42 6.78 5.18
N SER A 118 -13.17 7.65 5.87
CA SER A 118 -13.34 9.06 5.48
C SER A 118 -12.12 9.96 5.78
N LYS A 119 -11.08 9.41 6.40
CA LYS A 119 -9.91 10.19 6.85
C LYS A 119 -8.62 9.60 6.30
N LEU A 120 -7.92 10.41 5.50
CA LEU A 120 -6.55 10.19 5.09
C LEU A 120 -5.60 10.54 6.22
N LEU A 121 -4.59 9.70 6.47
CA LEU A 121 -3.65 9.87 7.58
C LEU A 121 -2.22 9.90 7.07
N GLY A 122 -1.42 10.86 7.54
CA GLY A 122 0.03 10.84 7.27
C GLY A 122 0.69 9.62 7.91
N TYR A 123 1.77 9.11 7.32
CA TYR A 123 2.52 7.97 7.89
C TYR A 123 3.00 8.22 9.31
N GLU A 124 3.50 9.43 9.61
CA GLU A 124 3.88 9.80 10.97
C GLU A 124 2.67 9.79 11.93
N GLU A 125 1.53 10.30 11.49
CA GLU A 125 0.29 10.28 12.29
C GLU A 125 -0.17 8.84 12.57
N VAL A 126 -0.01 7.93 11.62
CA VAL A 126 -0.29 6.49 11.80
C VAL A 126 0.65 5.89 12.86
N LEU A 127 1.94 6.18 12.79
CA LEU A 127 2.93 5.67 13.75
C LEU A 127 2.67 6.20 15.17
N ILE A 128 2.33 7.49 15.30
CA ILE A 128 1.92 8.08 16.58
C ILE A 128 0.67 7.37 17.12
N ARG A 129 -0.35 7.14 16.29
CA ARG A 129 -1.54 6.39 16.72
C ARG A 129 -1.21 4.98 17.18
N PHE A 130 -0.36 4.26 16.46
CA PHE A 130 0.06 2.93 16.90
C PHE A 130 0.83 2.96 18.21
N HIS A 131 1.58 4.02 18.47
CA HIS A 131 2.28 4.19 19.73
C HIS A 131 1.29 4.42 20.89
N ASP A 132 0.36 5.35 20.71
CA ASP A 132 -0.61 5.75 21.73
C ASP A 132 -1.69 4.67 21.99
N ASP A 133 -2.13 4.00 20.93
CA ASP A 133 -3.09 2.90 20.95
C ASP A 133 -2.60 1.73 20.04
N PRO A 134 -1.87 0.76 20.61
CA PRO A 134 -1.38 -0.40 19.86
C PRO A 134 -2.47 -1.30 19.26
N ALA A 135 -3.70 -1.17 19.75
CA ALA A 135 -4.86 -1.92 19.28
C ALA A 135 -5.72 -1.11 18.30
N TRP A 136 -5.32 0.13 17.97
CA TRP A 136 -6.05 0.99 17.06
C TRP A 136 -6.36 0.25 15.76
N ASP A 137 -7.63 0.26 15.38
CA ASP A 137 -8.09 -0.48 14.22
C ASP A 137 -7.81 0.30 12.94
N LEU A 138 -7.34 -0.42 11.92
CA LEU A 138 -7.05 0.11 10.58
C LEU A 138 -8.31 0.22 9.72
N GLY A 139 -9.48 0.37 10.34
CA GLY A 139 -10.77 0.38 9.65
C GLY A 139 -11.25 -1.04 9.33
N THR A 140 -12.22 -1.51 10.10
CA THR A 140 -13.14 -2.59 9.73
C THR A 140 -14.56 -2.05 9.58
#